data_AF-A0A520UJH8-F1
#
_entry.id   AF-A0A520UJH8-F1
#
_cell.length_a   1.000
_cell.length_b   1.000
_cell.length_c   1.000
_cell.angle_alpha   90.00
_cell.angle_beta   90.00
_cell.angle_gamma   90.00
#
_symmetry.space_group_name_H-M   'P 1'
#
loop_
_entity.id
_entity.type
_entity.pdbx_description
1 polymer ?
#
loop_
_entity_poly.entity_id
_entity_poly.type
_entity_poly.pdbx_seq_one_letter_code
_entity_poly.pdbx_strand_id
1 'polypeptide(L)'
;MAHQEHDLTIFRGLIKFKNITQKIWGVLLLLSIVTAVEVALGIYKPDALMSYIPYLNMKILNLIFIVLTIVKAYYITWDFMHMRDETKLLRRVVVWTFIFLVLYLVWILIQEAGYIFDIDSIDYIKRDF
;
A
#
# COMPACT_ATOMS: atom_id res chain seq x y z
N MET A 1 22.01 -31.21 15.25
CA MET A 1 21.42 -30.02 15.91
C MET A 1 21.62 -28.86 14.96
N ALA A 2 20.60 -28.49 14.18
CA ALA A 2 20.70 -27.45 13.16
C ALA A 2 20.41 -26.08 13.81
N HIS A 3 21.44 -25.25 13.94
CA HIS A 3 21.31 -23.85 14.31
C HIS A 3 20.53 -23.13 13.19
N GLN A 4 19.25 -22.82 13.43
CA GLN A 4 18.49 -21.92 12.59
C GLN A 4 19.06 -20.49 12.81
N GLU A 5 19.91 -20.05 11.89
CA GLU A 5 20.39 -18.66 11.86
C GLU A 5 19.23 -17.74 11.47
N HIS A 6 18.64 -17.09 12.47
CA HIS A 6 17.64 -16.06 12.30
C HIS A 6 18.33 -14.82 11.70
N ASP A 7 18.23 -14.62 10.39
CA ASP A 7 18.90 -13.52 9.68
C ASP A 7 18.31 -12.16 10.10
N LEU A 8 19.04 -11.41 10.93
CA LEU A 8 18.63 -10.13 11.54
C LEU A 8 18.93 -8.91 10.66
N THR A 9 19.13 -9.10 9.35
CA THR A 9 19.46 -8.02 8.43
C THR A 9 18.24 -7.20 8.01
N ILE A 10 18.37 -5.88 8.07
CA ILE A 10 17.47 -4.90 7.42
C ILE A 10 18.26 -4.17 6.32
N PHE A 11 17.57 -3.69 5.27
CA PHE A 11 18.16 -3.01 4.10
C PHE A 11 19.25 -3.83 3.39
N ARG A 12 18.91 -5.03 2.89
CA ARG A 12 19.87 -5.88 2.13
C ARG A 12 21.21 -6.12 2.86
N GLY A 13 21.24 -6.09 4.20
CA GLY A 13 22.45 -6.35 4.99
C GLY A 13 23.14 -5.15 5.64
N LEU A 14 22.64 -3.92 5.47
CA LEU A 14 23.30 -2.71 5.98
C LEU A 14 23.23 -2.55 7.51
N ILE A 15 22.18 -3.07 8.16
CA ILE A 15 22.03 -3.00 9.61
C ILE A 15 21.76 -4.40 10.15
N LYS A 16 22.69 -4.92 10.95
CA LYS A 16 22.60 -6.23 11.60
C LYS A 16 22.25 -6.01 13.06
N PHE A 17 21.03 -6.37 13.46
CA PHE A 17 20.60 -6.25 14.85
C PHE A 17 21.06 -7.47 15.66
N LYS A 18 21.33 -7.26 16.96
CA LYS A 18 21.71 -8.35 17.87
C LYS A 18 20.49 -9.15 18.33
N ASN A 19 19.32 -8.50 18.44
CA ASN A 19 18.08 -9.07 18.96
C ASN A 19 16.87 -8.75 18.06
N ILE A 20 15.88 -9.66 18.02
CA ILE A 20 14.60 -9.48 17.32
C ILE A 20 13.84 -8.24 17.83
N THR A 21 13.86 -7.99 19.14
CA THR A 21 13.17 -6.84 19.74
C THR A 21 13.75 -5.49 19.28
N GLN A 22 15.07 -5.42 19.07
CA GLN A 22 15.73 -4.21 18.55
C GLN A 22 15.38 -3.99 17.07
N LYS A 23 15.29 -5.08 16.30
CA LYS A 23 14.87 -5.03 14.90
C LYS A 23 13.45 -4.46 14.78
N ILE A 24 12.51 -4.95 15.59
CA ILE A 24 11.10 -4.47 15.61
C ILE A 24 11.05 -2.98 15.97
N TRP A 25 11.78 -2.55 17.00
CA TRP A 25 11.83 -1.13 17.38
C TRP A 25 12.43 -0.24 16.29
N GLY A 26 13.45 -0.72 15.56
CA GLY A 26 14.03 0.00 14.43
C GLY A 26 13.05 0.18 13.28
N VAL A 27 12.32 -0.87 12.91
CA VAL A 27 11.29 -0.82 11.85
C VAL A 27 10.11 0.05 12.25
N LEU A 28 9.67 -0.04 13.50
CA LEU A 28 8.60 0.78 14.05
C LEU A 28 8.96 2.27 13.95
N LEU A 29 10.17 2.65 14.38
CA LEU A 29 10.64 4.03 14.29
C LEU A 29 10.66 4.52 12.84
N LEU A 30 11.18 3.71 11.91
CA LEU A 30 11.22 4.03 10.49
C LEU A 30 9.80 4.26 9.93
N LEU A 31 8.87 3.35 10.20
CA LEU A 31 7.49 3.45 9.73
C LEU A 31 6.74 4.63 10.37
N SER A 32 7.06 4.96 11.62
CA SER A 32 6.54 6.15 12.29
C SER A 32 7.00 7.43 11.58
N ILE A 33 8.29 7.54 11.27
CA ILE A 33 8.85 8.69 10.55
C ILE A 33 8.22 8.82 9.16
N VAL A 34 8.17 7.72 8.39
CA VAL A 34 7.55 7.71 7.05
C VAL A 34 6.09 8.16 7.13
N THR A 35 5.35 7.69 8.13
CA THR A 35 3.94 8.08 8.33
C THR A 35 3.80 9.54 8.77
N ALA A 36 4.68 10.04 9.63
CA ALA A 36 4.67 11.45 10.02
C ALA A 36 4.93 12.38 8.83
N VAL A 37 5.88 12.01 7.96
CA VAL A 37 6.16 12.74 6.70
C VAL A 37 4.93 12.72 5.79
N GLU A 38 4.29 11.57 5.63
CA GLU A 38 3.08 11.41 4.82
C GLU A 38 1.94 12.31 5.33
N VAL A 39 1.67 12.30 6.65
CA VAL A 39 0.65 13.18 7.26
C VAL A 39 1.02 14.65 7.10
N ALA A 40 2.29 15.02 7.30
CA ALA A 40 2.75 16.40 7.09
C ALA A 40 2.53 16.85 5.63
N LEU A 41 2.92 16.03 4.65
CA LEU A 41 2.67 16.30 3.23
C LEU A 41 1.17 16.41 2.92
N GLY A 42 0.33 15.63 3.63
CA GLY A 42 -1.13 15.67 3.51
C GLY A 42 -1.77 16.94 4.07
N ILE A 43 -1.18 17.53 5.11
CA ILE A 43 -1.65 18.78 5.72
C ILE A 43 -1.16 19.98 4.91
N TYR A 44 0.15 20.07 4.66
CA TYR A 44 0.76 21.24 4.04
C TYR A 44 0.50 21.33 2.53
N LYS A 45 0.24 20.21 1.85
CA LYS A 45 -0.10 20.11 0.41
C LYS A 45 0.68 21.12 -0.45
N PRO A 46 2.03 21.05 -0.48
CA PRO A 46 2.85 22.06 -1.14
C PRO A 46 2.48 22.21 -2.61
N ASP A 47 2.40 23.45 -3.09
CA ASP A 47 1.93 23.78 -4.45
C ASP A 47 2.74 23.07 -5.56
N ALA A 48 4.04 22.84 -5.32
CA ALA A 48 4.91 22.09 -6.23
C ALA A 48 4.48 20.63 -6.44
N LEU A 49 3.79 20.02 -5.47
CA LEU A 49 3.25 18.65 -5.57
C LEU A 49 1.78 18.63 -6.00
N MET A 50 1.14 19.80 -6.09
CA MET A 50 -0.24 19.94 -6.55
C MET A 50 -0.34 20.05 -8.08
N SER A 51 0.80 20.14 -8.77
CA SER A 51 0.85 20.04 -10.23
C SER A 51 0.33 18.68 -10.70
N TYR A 52 -0.39 18.71 -11.82
CA TYR A 52 -0.95 17.52 -12.44
C TYR A 52 0.09 16.84 -13.32
N ILE A 53 0.14 15.52 -13.26
CA ILE A 53 0.92 14.71 -14.20
C ILE A 53 0.15 14.69 -15.53
N PRO A 54 0.73 15.15 -16.66
CA PRO A 54 0.01 15.30 -17.93
C PRO A 54 -0.63 14.01 -18.45
N TYR A 55 -0.06 12.86 -18.09
CA TYR A 55 -0.50 11.55 -18.58
C TYR A 55 -1.51 10.84 -17.67
N LEU A 56 -1.65 11.27 -16.42
CA LEU A 56 -2.44 10.53 -15.42
C LEU A 56 -3.61 11.36 -14.87
N ASN A 57 -3.74 12.65 -15.21
CA ASN A 57 -4.76 13.56 -14.67
C ASN A 57 -4.88 13.51 -13.13
N MET A 58 -3.79 13.14 -12.46
CA MET A 58 -3.70 13.05 -11.01
C MET A 58 -2.59 13.96 -10.50
N LYS A 59 -2.79 14.50 -9.30
CA LYS A 59 -1.81 15.32 -8.60
C LYS A 59 -0.59 14.47 -8.25
N ILE A 60 0.62 15.02 -8.41
CA ILE A 60 1.88 14.36 -8.02
C ILE A 60 1.83 13.90 -6.55
N LEU A 61 1.18 14.69 -5.70
CA LEU A 61 0.93 14.35 -4.30
C LEU A 61 0.26 12.98 -4.16
N ASN A 62 -0.84 12.71 -4.90
CA ASN A 62 -1.57 11.45 -4.79
C ASN A 62 -0.70 10.25 -5.18
N LEU A 63 0.15 10.41 -6.20
CA LEU A 63 1.08 9.36 -6.61
C LEU A 63 2.09 9.03 -5.49
N ILE A 64 2.65 10.07 -4.86
CA ILE A 64 3.56 9.92 -3.72
C ILE A 64 2.89 9.17 -2.57
N PHE A 65 1.63 9.52 -2.25
CA PHE A 65 0.85 8.82 -1.23
C PHE A 65 0.65 7.34 -1.54
N ILE A 66 0.28 7.00 -2.78
CA ILE A 66 0.10 5.60 -3.20
C ILE A 66 1.42 4.82 -3.01
N VAL A 67 2.54 5.37 -3.47
CA VAL A 67 3.86 4.74 -3.34
C VAL A 67 4.26 4.58 -1.87
N LEU A 68 4.14 5.63 -1.06
CA LEU A 68 4.43 5.57 0.38
C LEU A 68 3.58 4.52 1.10
N THR A 69 2.30 4.40 0.72
CA THR A 69 1.39 3.41 1.28
C THR A 69 1.82 1.98 0.94
N ILE A 70 2.22 1.73 -0.30
CA ILE A 70 2.74 0.42 -0.74
C ILE A 70 4.04 0.07 0.00
N VAL A 71 4.97 1.02 0.08
CA VAL A 71 6.24 0.84 0.80
C VAL A 71 5.99 0.51 2.27
N LYS A 72 5.08 1.23 2.92
CA LYS A 72 4.69 0.98 4.31
C LYS A 72 4.07 -0.41 4.48
N ALA A 73 3.13 -0.79 3.60
CA ALA A 73 2.52 -2.12 3.63
C ALA A 73 3.56 -3.24 3.47
N TYR A 74 4.57 -3.04 2.60
CA TYR A 74 5.68 -3.97 2.44
C TYR A 74 6.46 -4.17 3.74
N TYR A 75 6.90 -3.08 4.38
CA TYR A 75 7.65 -3.17 5.64
C TYR A 75 6.81 -3.78 6.77
N ILE A 76 5.50 -3.48 6.83
CA ILE A 76 4.62 -4.10 7.83
C ILE A 76 4.51 -5.61 7.63
N THR A 77 4.19 -6.05 6.41
CA THR A 77 4.00 -7.47 6.11
C THR A 77 5.29 -8.27 6.22
N TRP A 78 6.44 -7.70 5.83
CA TRP A 78 7.73 -8.39 5.96
C TRP A 78 8.19 -8.50 7.42
N ASP A 79 8.15 -7.39 8.19
CA ASP A 79 8.81 -7.33 9.51
C ASP A 79 7.86 -7.55 10.70
N PHE A 80 6.60 -7.06 10.67
CA PHE A 80 5.66 -7.30 11.77
C PHE A 80 4.90 -8.62 11.61
N MET A 81 4.49 -8.94 10.37
CA MET A 81 3.78 -10.20 10.09
C MET A 81 4.72 -11.38 9.81
N HIS A 82 6.04 -11.18 9.97
CA HIS A 82 7.08 -12.21 9.80
C HIS A 82 7.06 -12.95 8.45
N MET A 83 6.40 -12.42 7.41
CA MET A 83 6.32 -13.11 6.11
C MET A 83 7.70 -13.35 5.48
N ARG A 84 8.74 -12.62 5.90
CA ARG A 84 10.11 -12.79 5.44
C ARG A 84 10.68 -14.16 5.80
N ASP A 85 10.39 -14.64 6.99
CA ASP A 85 10.98 -15.85 7.56
C ASP A 85 10.07 -17.08 7.29
N GLU A 86 8.96 -16.86 6.58
CA GLU A 86 8.01 -17.88 6.13
C GLU A 86 8.39 -18.56 4.81
N THR A 87 7.83 -19.76 4.61
CA THR A 87 8.03 -20.54 3.38
C THR A 87 7.60 -19.73 2.15
N LYS A 88 8.37 -19.87 1.07
CA LYS A 88 8.12 -19.15 -0.19
C LYS A 88 6.70 -19.38 -0.72
N LEU A 89 6.13 -20.55 -0.46
CA LEU A 89 4.78 -20.91 -0.89
C LEU A 89 3.72 -20.16 -0.10
N LEU A 90 3.81 -20.13 1.24
CA LEU A 90 2.87 -19.37 2.08
C LEU A 90 2.88 -17.88 1.75
N ARG A 91 4.06 -17.30 1.58
CA ARG A 91 4.19 -15.89 1.17
C ARG A 91 3.50 -15.62 -0.16
N ARG A 92 3.68 -16.53 -1.13
CA ARG A 92 3.08 -16.41 -2.46
C ARG A 92 1.55 -16.47 -2.37
N VAL A 93 1.00 -17.41 -1.62
CA VAL A 93 -0.46 -17.54 -1.44
C VAL A 93 -1.05 -16.24 -0.91
N VAL A 94 -0.51 -15.70 0.18
CA VAL A 94 -1.04 -14.46 0.78
C VAL A 94 -0.99 -13.28 -0.20
N VAL A 95 0.16 -13.08 -0.87
CA VAL A 95 0.34 -11.94 -1.78
C VAL A 95 -0.55 -12.07 -3.02
N TRP A 96 -0.65 -13.24 -3.63
CA TRP A 96 -1.51 -13.42 -4.82
C TRP A 96 -2.98 -13.34 -4.49
N THR A 97 -3.42 -13.90 -3.36
CA THR A 97 -4.82 -13.76 -2.90
C THR A 97 -5.18 -12.29 -2.70
N PHE A 98 -4.29 -11.50 -2.08
CA PHE A 98 -4.52 -10.07 -1.90
C PHE A 98 -4.60 -9.31 -3.23
N ILE A 99 -3.66 -9.55 -4.16
CA ILE A 99 -3.66 -8.91 -5.49
C ILE A 99 -4.92 -9.27 -6.26
N PHE A 100 -5.28 -10.55 -6.28
CA PHE A 100 -6.48 -11.03 -6.95
C PHE A 100 -7.73 -10.35 -6.39
N LEU A 101 -7.84 -10.26 -5.05
CA LEU A 101 -8.97 -9.62 -4.39
C LEU A 101 -9.08 -8.13 -4.74
N VAL A 102 -7.96 -7.39 -4.76
CA VAL A 102 -7.95 -5.97 -5.13
C VAL A 102 -8.39 -5.78 -6.59
N LEU A 103 -7.85 -6.57 -7.52
CA LEU A 103 -8.24 -6.50 -8.93
C LEU A 103 -9.72 -6.84 -9.14
N TYR A 104 -10.20 -7.88 -8.46
CA TYR A 104 -11.60 -8.29 -8.53
C TYR A 104 -12.55 -7.23 -7.95
N LEU A 105 -12.17 -6.59 -6.84
CA LEU A 105 -12.96 -5.53 -6.24
C LEU A 105 -13.03 -4.30 -7.14
N VAL A 106 -11.91 -3.88 -7.75
CA VAL A 106 -11.89 -2.80 -8.73
C VAL A 106 -12.79 -3.12 -9.93
N TRP A 107 -12.74 -4.37 -10.42
CA TRP A 107 -13.60 -4.81 -11.51
C TRP A 107 -15.09 -4.71 -11.16
N ILE A 108 -15.51 -5.20 -9.98
CA ILE A 108 -16.91 -5.07 -9.52
C ILE A 108 -17.30 -3.59 -9.43
N LEU A 109 -16.47 -2.74 -8.83
CA LEU A 109 -16.82 -1.33 -8.66
C LEU A 109 -17.02 -0.62 -9.99
N ILE A 110 -16.21 -0.92 -11.01
CA ILE A 110 -16.37 -0.36 -12.35
C ILE A 110 -17.67 -0.86 -13.00
N GLN A 111 -17.98 -2.16 -12.85
CA GLN A 111 -19.19 -2.74 -13.41
C GLN A 111 -20.46 -2.16 -12.77
N GLU A 112 -20.50 -2.08 -11.44
CA GLU A 112 -21.62 -1.51 -10.68
C GLU A 112 -21.76 0.00 -10.93
N ALA A 113 -20.65 0.74 -11.01
CA ALA A 113 -20.69 2.17 -11.35
C ALA A 113 -21.24 2.40 -12.77
N GLY A 114 -20.88 1.55 -13.73
CA GLY A 114 -21.43 1.59 -15.09
C GLY A 114 -22.92 1.29 -15.12
N TYR A 115 -23.36 0.25 -14.40
CA TYR A 115 -24.78 -0.12 -14.30
C TYR A 115 -25.63 1.00 -13.69
N ILE A 116 -25.16 1.66 -12.62
CA ILE A 116 -25.83 2.81 -12.01
C ILE A 116 -25.92 3.98 -12.99
N PHE A 117 -24.83 4.29 -13.70
CA PHE A 117 -24.78 5.39 -14.66
C PHE A 117 -25.78 5.20 -15.81
N ASP A 118 -25.91 3.99 -16.33
CA ASP A 118 -26.85 3.67 -17.41
C ASP A 118 -28.32 3.81 -16.93
N ILE A 119 -28.64 3.42 -15.71
CA ILE A 119 -30.01 3.56 -15.15
C ILE A 119 -30.38 5.02 -14.91
N ASP A 120 -29.48 5.80 -14.31
CA ASP A 120 -29.71 7.24 -14.10
C ASP A 120 -29.94 7.94 -15.45
N SER A 121 -29.20 7.56 -16.51
CA SER A 121 -29.37 8.13 -17.85
C SER A 121 -30.73 7.81 -18.51
N ILE A 122 -31.42 6.74 -18.09
CA ILE A 122 -32.76 6.37 -18.57
C ILE A 122 -33.86 7.11 -17.79
N ASP A 123 -33.64 7.47 -16.50
CA ASP A 123 -34.65 8.17 -15.66
C ASP A 123 -34.80 9.66 -16.01
N TYR A 124 -33.75 10.32 -16.54
CA TYR A 124 -33.86 11.72 -17.01
C TYR A 124 -34.85 11.91 -18.19
N ILE A 125 -35.29 10.84 -18.85
CA ILE A 125 -36.27 10.89 -19.96
C ILE A 125 -37.73 10.75 -19.47
N LYS A 126 -37.96 10.46 -18.17
CA LYS A 126 -39.32 10.17 -17.64
C LYS A 126 -39.73 10.99 -16.41
N ARG A 127 -39.21 12.22 -16.27
CA ARG A 127 -39.76 13.19 -15.31
C ARG A 127 -40.58 14.27 -16.02
N ASP A 128 -41.66 13.84 -16.66
CA ASP A 128 -42.71 14.74 -17.12
C ASP A 128 -44.05 13.97 -17.15
N PHE A 129 -44.59 13.68 -15.97
CA PHE A 129 -46.01 13.36 -15.74
C PHE A 129 -46.44 13.94 -14.39
#